data_AF-A0A943LNM3-F1
#
_entry.id   AF-A0A943LNM3-F1
#
_cell.length_a   1.000
_cell.length_b   1.000
_cell.length_c   1.000
_cell.angle_alpha   90.00
_cell.angle_beta   90.00
_cell.angle_gamma   90.00
#
_symmetry.space_group_name_H-M   'P 1'
#
loop_
_entity.id
_entity.type
_entity.pdbx_description
1 polymer ?
#
loop_
_entity_poly.entity_id
_entity_poly.type
_entity_poly.pdbx_seq_one_letter_code
_entity_poly.pdbx_strand_id
1 'polypeptide(L)'
;MKNLKLEKSIKKLDKEIEALRISAKYLSNKNEIAEIREYLNSERQVLANELYAQDAVYYDECREYISNLIGTKLDKNDQKNLLAEIKSIYGRNLPNVSKESSGLNAWLKELDIECEWIENPQTDWSTLSILALGLHR
;
A
#
# COMPACT_ATOMS: atom_id res chain seq x y z
N MET A 1 -7.69 9.81 8.21
CA MET A 1 -7.69 8.82 7.11
C MET A 1 -8.70 7.74 7.43
N LYS A 2 -9.72 7.58 6.57
CA LYS A 2 -10.93 6.76 6.78
C LYS A 2 -10.65 5.26 7.00
N ASN A 3 -9.64 4.71 6.32
CA ASN A 3 -9.33 3.28 6.33
C ASN A 3 -8.20 2.87 7.29
N LEU A 4 -7.69 3.82 8.09
CA LEU A 4 -6.53 3.59 8.96
C LEU A 4 -6.79 2.54 10.05
N LYS A 5 -8.03 2.44 10.56
CA LYS A 5 -8.40 1.43 11.56
C LYS A 5 -8.34 0.03 10.96
N LEU A 6 -8.89 -0.16 9.76
CA LEU A 6 -8.84 -1.43 9.02
C LEU A 6 -7.38 -1.84 8.73
N GLU A 7 -6.56 -0.92 8.21
CA GLU A 7 -5.13 -1.17 7.96
C GLU A 7 -4.41 -1.68 9.23
N LYS A 8 -4.65 -1.03 10.38
CA LYS A 8 -4.04 -1.43 11.66
C LYS A 8 -4.53 -2.79 12.14
N SER A 9 -5.82 -3.08 12.01
CA SER A 9 -6.39 -4.37 12.40
C SER A 9 -5.82 -5.51 11.55
N ILE A 10 -5.72 -5.32 10.23
CA ILE A 10 -5.12 -6.32 9.33
C ILE A 10 -3.65 -6.57 9.70
N LYS A 11 -2.87 -5.49 9.93
CA LYS A 11 -1.48 -5.65 10.38
C LYS A 11 -1.33 -6.40 11.70
N LYS A 12 -2.28 -6.22 12.62
CA LYS A 12 -2.28 -6.94 13.90
C LYS A 12 -2.50 -8.44 13.65
N LEU A 13 -3.50 -8.78 12.84
CA LEU A 13 -3.77 -10.18 12.47
C LEU A 13 -2.59 -10.83 11.74
N ASP A 14 -1.96 -10.13 10.79
CA ASP A 14 -0.79 -10.63 10.07
C ASP A 14 0.36 -10.97 11.04
N LYS A 15 0.58 -10.16 12.09
CA LYS A 15 1.57 -10.45 13.14
C LYS A 15 1.20 -11.63 14.02
N GLU A 16 -0.08 -11.77 14.39
CA GLU A 16 -0.57 -12.87 15.21
C GLU A 16 -0.47 -14.21 14.46
N ILE A 17 -0.86 -14.22 13.18
CA ILE A 17 -0.73 -15.39 12.29
C ILE A 17 0.74 -15.80 12.16
N GLU A 18 1.66 -14.85 12.01
CA GLU A 18 3.10 -15.14 11.94
C GLU A 18 3.65 -15.67 13.28
N ALA A 19 3.23 -15.10 14.41
CA ALA A 19 3.61 -15.58 15.74
C ALA A 19 3.13 -17.02 15.99
N LEU A 20 1.92 -17.36 15.54
CA LEU A 20 1.40 -18.72 15.59
C LEU A 20 2.18 -19.65 14.65
N ARG A 21 2.58 -19.19 13.46
CA ARG A 21 3.43 -19.97 12.54
C ARG A 21 4.79 -20.29 13.16
N ILE A 22 5.39 -19.35 13.89
CA ILE A 22 6.66 -19.57 14.60
C ILE A 22 6.44 -20.53 15.78
N SER A 23 5.41 -20.32 16.60
CA SER A 23 5.06 -21.19 17.73
C SER A 23 4.80 -22.63 17.30
N ALA A 24 4.15 -22.82 16.14
CA ALA A 24 3.92 -24.11 15.51
C ALA A 24 5.20 -24.87 15.14
N LYS A 25 6.40 -24.28 15.22
CA LYS A 25 7.66 -25.02 15.07
C LYS A 25 8.07 -25.72 16.37
N TYR A 26 7.70 -25.16 17.53
CA TYR A 26 8.20 -25.58 18.83
C TYR A 26 7.16 -26.33 19.68
N LEU A 27 5.87 -26.07 19.49
CA LEU A 27 4.80 -26.66 20.32
C LEU A 27 4.25 -27.96 19.72
N SER A 28 3.73 -28.87 20.55
CA SER A 28 3.18 -30.17 20.11
C SER A 28 1.73 -30.10 19.61
N ASN A 29 0.95 -29.09 20.01
CA ASN A 29 -0.46 -28.89 19.64
C ASN A 29 -0.63 -28.28 18.23
N LYS A 30 -0.05 -28.93 17.21
CA LYS A 30 -0.02 -28.40 15.83
C LYS A 30 -1.42 -28.18 15.23
N ASN A 31 -2.38 -29.06 15.54
CA ASN A 31 -3.74 -29.00 14.99
C ASN A 31 -4.50 -27.78 15.51
N GLU A 32 -4.51 -27.55 16.83
CA GLU A 32 -5.13 -26.37 17.44
C GLU A 32 -4.53 -25.07 16.90
N ILE A 33 -3.20 -25.02 16.75
CA ILE A 33 -2.53 -23.85 16.17
C ILE A 33 -2.95 -23.63 14.71
N ALA A 34 -3.14 -24.70 13.93
CA ALA A 34 -3.61 -24.60 12.55
C ALA A 34 -5.04 -24.05 12.48
N GLU A 35 -5.96 -24.58 13.30
CA GLU A 35 -7.36 -24.13 13.37
C GLU A 35 -7.46 -22.63 13.73
N ILE A 36 -6.71 -22.17 14.73
CA ILE A 36 -6.70 -20.75 15.12
C ILE A 36 -6.13 -19.89 13.98
N ARG A 37 -5.07 -20.34 13.30
CA ARG A 37 -4.49 -19.60 12.17
C ARG A 37 -5.48 -19.47 11.02
N GLU A 38 -6.23 -20.52 10.71
CA GLU A 38 -7.27 -20.47 9.67
C GLU A 38 -8.39 -19.50 10.04
N TYR A 39 -8.84 -19.53 11.29
CA TYR A 39 -9.81 -18.57 11.81
C TYR A 39 -9.32 -17.12 11.65
N LEU A 40 -8.13 -16.80 12.15
CA LEU A 40 -7.58 -15.44 12.04
C LEU A 40 -7.37 -15.00 10.59
N ASN A 41 -6.96 -15.93 9.71
CA ASN A 41 -6.81 -15.64 8.29
C ASN A 41 -8.17 -15.33 7.62
N SER A 42 -9.24 -16.00 8.04
CA SER A 42 -10.59 -15.71 7.55
C SER A 42 -11.07 -14.32 7.97
N GLU A 43 -10.87 -13.92 9.24
CA GLU A 43 -11.18 -12.58 9.72
C GLU A 43 -10.36 -11.52 8.99
N ARG A 44 -9.06 -11.80 8.81
CA ARG A 44 -8.13 -10.94 8.07
C ARG A 44 -8.59 -10.72 6.63
N GLN A 45 -9.13 -11.74 5.97
CA GLN A 45 -9.66 -11.64 4.61
C GLN A 45 -10.92 -10.77 4.54
N VAL A 46 -11.82 -10.88 5.53
CA VAL A 46 -13.02 -10.04 5.61
C VAL A 46 -12.63 -8.56 5.69
N LEU A 47 -11.70 -8.22 6.60
CA LEU A 47 -11.22 -6.85 6.74
C LEU A 47 -10.49 -6.35 5.49
N ALA A 48 -9.72 -7.21 4.83
CA ALA A 48 -9.05 -6.86 3.58
C ALA A 48 -10.05 -6.59 2.44
N ASN A 49 -11.10 -7.41 2.33
CA ASN A 49 -12.17 -7.19 1.36
C ASN A 49 -12.87 -5.84 1.60
N GLU A 50 -13.16 -5.50 2.85
CA GLU A 50 -13.73 -4.19 3.21
C GLU A 50 -12.79 -3.03 2.85
N LEU A 51 -11.50 -3.18 3.19
CA LEU A 51 -10.48 -2.17 2.91
C LEU A 51 -10.37 -1.84 1.42
N TYR A 52 -10.40 -2.88 0.58
CA TYR A 52 -10.19 -2.79 -0.86
C TYR A 52 -11.48 -2.63 -1.67
N ALA A 53 -12.66 -2.65 -1.02
CA ALA A 53 -13.96 -2.63 -1.70
C ALA A 53 -14.17 -1.40 -2.61
N GLN A 54 -13.52 -0.28 -2.28
CA GLN A 54 -13.65 0.99 -3.01
C GLN A 54 -12.38 1.37 -3.79
N ASP A 55 -11.40 0.47 -3.89
CA ASP A 55 -10.12 0.79 -4.52
C ASP A 55 -10.25 1.17 -5.99
N ALA A 56 -11.22 0.61 -6.72
CA ALA A 56 -11.49 1.01 -8.10
C ALA A 56 -11.93 2.48 -8.20
N VAL A 57 -12.81 2.92 -7.29
CA VAL A 57 -13.26 4.33 -7.24
C VAL A 57 -12.12 5.26 -6.86
N TYR A 58 -11.32 4.87 -5.87
CA TYR A 58 -10.15 5.63 -5.43
C TYR A 58 -9.07 5.68 -6.50
N TYR A 59 -8.93 4.62 -7.28
CA TYR A 59 -8.02 4.57 -8.42
C TYR A 59 -8.42 5.61 -9.47
N ASP A 60 -9.69 5.67 -9.87
CA ASP A 60 -10.17 6.65 -10.84
C ASP A 60 -9.94 8.10 -10.37
N GLU A 61 -10.26 8.40 -9.11
CA GLU A 61 -10.03 9.71 -8.49
C GLU A 61 -8.53 10.06 -8.45
N CYS A 62 -7.69 9.12 -8.02
CA CYS A 62 -6.25 9.30 -7.98
C CYS A 62 -5.64 9.46 -9.38
N ARG A 63 -6.18 8.75 -10.37
CA ARG A 63 -5.76 8.80 -11.76
C ARG A 63 -6.07 10.16 -12.38
N GLU A 64 -7.25 10.71 -12.11
CA GLU A 64 -7.60 12.08 -12.53
C GLU A 64 -6.62 13.10 -11.94
N TYR A 65 -6.32 13.00 -10.64
CA TYR A 65 -5.34 13.88 -10.00
C TYR A 65 -3.95 13.78 -10.65
N ILE A 66 -3.41 12.56 -10.79
CA ILE A 66 -2.08 12.32 -11.37
C ILE A 66 -2.01 12.74 -12.84
N SER A 67 -3.12 12.69 -13.58
CA SER A 67 -3.15 13.09 -14.99
C SER A 67 -2.70 14.55 -15.22
N ASN A 68 -2.97 15.43 -14.25
CA ASN A 68 -2.57 16.84 -14.30
C ASN A 68 -1.06 17.05 -14.07
N LEU A 69 -0.36 16.01 -13.62
CA LEU A 69 1.08 16.05 -13.34
C LEU A 69 1.92 15.41 -14.45
N ILE A 70 1.29 14.86 -15.50
CA ILE A 70 2.01 14.25 -16.63
C ILE A 70 2.90 15.29 -17.32
N GLY A 71 4.14 14.91 -17.58
CA GLY A 71 5.14 15.78 -18.20
C GLY A 71 5.74 16.83 -17.26
N THR A 72 5.30 16.87 -16.00
CA THR A 72 5.89 17.75 -14.97
C THR A 72 7.02 17.04 -14.25
N LYS A 73 8.01 17.83 -13.80
CA LYS A 73 9.10 17.36 -12.94
C LYS A 73 8.76 17.72 -11.50
N LEU A 74 8.63 16.70 -10.66
CA LEU A 74 8.27 16.83 -9.25
C LEU A 74 9.53 16.85 -8.40
N ASP A 75 9.72 17.94 -7.68
CA ASP A 75 10.78 18.07 -6.69
C ASP A 75 10.44 17.33 -5.38
N LYS A 76 11.28 17.50 -4.36
CA LYS A 76 11.09 16.88 -3.04
C LYS A 76 9.76 17.22 -2.38
N ASN A 77 9.30 18.46 -2.47
CA ASN A 77 8.06 18.91 -1.85
C ASN A 77 6.86 18.43 -2.66
N ASP A 78 6.95 18.50 -3.98
CA ASP A 78 5.90 18.01 -4.88
C ASP A 78 5.68 16.50 -4.70
N GLN A 79 6.75 15.72 -4.60
CA GLN A 79 6.67 14.28 -4.34
C GLN A 79 6.02 13.96 -2.99
N LYS A 80 6.30 14.76 -1.95
CA LYS A 80 5.65 14.60 -0.65
C LYS A 80 4.17 14.93 -0.71
N ASN A 81 3.81 15.99 -1.43
CA ASN A 81 2.42 16.40 -1.62
C ASN A 81 1.65 15.33 -2.39
N LEU A 82 2.21 14.82 -3.49
CA LEU A 82 1.63 13.71 -4.24
C LEU A 82 1.41 12.47 -3.36
N LEU A 83 2.41 12.07 -2.57
CA LEU A 83 2.24 10.94 -1.64
C LEU A 83 1.15 11.18 -0.60
N ALA A 84 1.06 12.40 -0.06
CA ALA A 84 0.03 12.76 0.91
C ALA A 84 -1.37 12.69 0.28
N GLU A 85 -1.52 13.17 -0.94
CA GLU A 85 -2.78 13.17 -1.67
C GLU A 85 -3.25 11.74 -1.99
N ILE A 86 -2.36 10.89 -2.52
CA ILE A 86 -2.66 9.47 -2.78
C ILE A 86 -3.17 8.79 -1.50
N LYS A 87 -2.46 8.98 -0.37
CA LYS A 87 -2.88 8.40 0.92
C LYS A 87 -4.19 8.99 1.42
N SER A 88 -4.49 10.25 1.11
CA SER A 88 -5.74 10.91 1.45
C SER A 88 -6.92 10.27 0.72
N ILE A 89 -6.80 10.12 -0.60
CA ILE A 89 -7.80 9.51 -1.50
C ILE A 89 -8.14 8.08 -1.04
N TYR A 90 -7.13 7.23 -0.93
CA TYR A 90 -7.28 5.84 -0.47
C TYR A 90 -7.61 5.74 1.03
N GLY A 91 -7.36 6.80 1.79
CA GLY A 91 -7.59 6.86 3.22
C GLY A 91 -6.74 5.89 4.04
N ARG A 92 -5.58 5.45 3.53
CA ARG A 92 -4.66 4.51 4.18
C ARG A 92 -3.21 4.85 3.84
N ASN A 93 -2.25 4.29 4.58
CA ASN A 93 -0.83 4.59 4.37
C ASN A 93 -0.19 3.66 3.34
N LEU A 94 -0.65 2.41 3.32
CA LEU A 94 -0.04 1.35 2.52
C LEU A 94 -0.83 1.13 1.24
N PRO A 95 -0.14 1.00 0.09
CA PRO A 95 -0.79 0.53 -1.13
C PRO A 95 -1.36 -0.88 -0.90
N ASN A 96 -0.52 -1.74 -0.30
CA ASN A 96 -0.85 -3.11 0.05
C ASN A 96 -0.55 -3.36 1.54
N VAL A 97 -1.57 -3.69 2.32
CA VAL A 97 -1.44 -3.82 3.78
C VAL A 97 -0.62 -5.01 4.26
N SER A 98 -0.36 -5.99 3.39
CA SER A 98 0.55 -7.11 3.65
C SER A 98 2.02 -6.76 3.44
N LYS A 99 2.32 -5.59 2.86
CA LYS A 99 3.69 -5.12 2.60
C LYS A 99 4.03 -3.98 3.55
N GLU A 100 5.32 -3.79 3.81
CA GLU A 100 5.80 -2.70 4.68
C GLU A 100 6.10 -1.40 3.90
N SER A 101 6.20 -1.48 2.56
CA SER A 101 6.55 -0.33 1.74
C SER A 101 5.39 0.66 1.61
N SER A 102 5.59 1.90 2.07
CA SER A 102 4.57 2.97 2.12
C SER A 102 5.00 4.27 1.41
N GLY A 103 6.14 4.23 0.73
CA GLY A 103 6.71 5.38 0.02
C GLY A 103 6.03 5.62 -1.33
N LEU A 104 6.34 6.77 -1.95
CA LEU A 104 5.75 7.17 -3.22
C LEU A 104 5.98 6.13 -4.33
N ASN A 105 7.20 5.61 -4.46
CA ASN A 105 7.50 4.56 -5.44
C ASN A 105 6.65 3.28 -5.26
N ALA A 106 6.26 2.95 -4.02
CA ALA A 106 5.39 1.79 -3.78
C ALA A 106 3.97 2.05 -4.29
N TRP A 107 3.46 3.25 -4.04
CA TRP A 107 2.15 3.69 -4.53
C TRP A 107 2.13 3.81 -6.05
N LEU A 108 3.12 4.45 -6.67
CA LEU A 108 3.18 4.59 -8.12
C LEU A 108 3.21 3.23 -8.83
N LYS A 109 3.92 2.24 -8.26
CA LYS A 109 3.92 0.87 -8.77
C LYS A 109 2.57 0.16 -8.60
N GLU A 110 1.92 0.32 -7.45
CA GLU A 110 0.60 -0.27 -7.23
C GLU A 110 -0.46 0.33 -8.17
N LEU A 111 -0.31 1.61 -8.51
CA LEU A 111 -1.19 2.35 -9.42
C LEU A 111 -0.83 2.16 -10.91
N ASP A 112 0.18 1.35 -11.22
CA ASP A 112 0.73 1.17 -12.56
C ASP A 112 1.08 2.52 -13.26
N ILE A 113 1.68 3.47 -12.54
CA ILE A 113 2.10 4.75 -13.10
C ILE A 113 3.49 4.64 -13.74
N GLU A 114 3.61 5.08 -14.98
CA GLU A 114 4.88 5.15 -15.68
C GLU A 114 5.62 6.42 -15.26
N CYS A 115 6.79 6.24 -14.66
CA CYS A 115 7.60 7.36 -14.18
C CYS A 115 9.09 7.10 -14.28
N GLU A 116 9.86 8.17 -14.41
CA GLU A 116 11.32 8.16 -14.39
C GLU A 116 11.83 8.88 -13.14
N TRP A 117 12.85 8.29 -12.51
CA TRP A 117 13.58 8.90 -11.41
C TRP A 117 14.91 9.42 -11.93
N ILE A 118 15.07 10.74 -11.94
CA ILE A 118 16.26 11.43 -12.43
C ILE A 118 17.13 11.79 -11.23
N GLU A 119 18.29 11.14 -11.11
CA GLU A 119 19.26 11.46 -10.06
C GLU A 119 19.84 12.87 -10.27
N ASN A 120 20.01 13.60 -9.17
CA ASN A 120 20.67 14.88 -9.18
C ASN A 120 22.00 14.78 -8.41
N PRO A 121 23.16 14.87 -9.07
CA PRO A 121 24.46 14.77 -8.40
C PRO A 121 24.71 15.81 -7.30
N GLN A 122 23.92 16.90 -7.28
CA GLN A 122 24.06 18.00 -6.31
C GLN A 122 23.15 17.84 -5.07
N THR A 123 22.22 16.88 -5.08
CA THR A 123 21.26 16.70 -3.98
C THR A 123 20.96 15.23 -3.76
N ASP A 124 20.84 14.78 -2.51
CA ASP A 124 20.46 13.39 -2.18
C ASP A 124 19.01 13.00 -2.56
N TRP A 125 18.31 13.83 -3.34
CA TRP A 125 16.91 13.63 -3.70
C TRP A 125 16.74 13.61 -5.22
N SER A 126 16.29 12.48 -5.77
CA SER A 126 15.98 12.37 -7.20
C SER A 126 14.73 13.16 -7.56
N THR A 127 14.74 13.76 -8.75
CA THR A 127 13.54 14.35 -9.34
C THR A 127 12.67 13.25 -9.94
N LEU A 128 11.36 13.35 -9.80
CA LEU A 128 10.41 12.40 -10.38
C LEU A 128 9.76 13.03 -11.62
N SER A 129 9.74 12.31 -12.74
CA SER A 129 9.01 12.70 -13.94
C SER A 129 7.90 11.69 -14.22
N ILE A 130 6.65 12.14 -14.24
CA ILE A 130 5.50 11.27 -14.58
C ILE A 130 5.32 11.28 -16.10
N LEU A 131 5.38 10.09 -16.71
CA LEU A 131 5.38 9.93 -18.17
C LEU A 131 3.99 9.59 -18.69
N ALA A 132 3.31 8.64 -18.03
CA ALA A 132 1.98 8.20 -18.42
C ALA A 132 1.25 7.53 -17.25
N LEU A 133 -0.08 7.47 -17.37
CA LEU A 133 -0.92 6.59 -16.56
C LEU A 133 -0.87 5.23 -17.27
N GLY A 134 -0.26 4.22 -16.66
CA GLY A 134 -0.24 2.89 -17.26
C GLY A 134 -1.64 2.28 -17.35
N LEU A 135 -1.73 1.14 -18.04
CA LEU A 135 -2.96 0.34 -18.11
C LEU A 135 -3.02 -0.54 -16.86
N HIS A 136 -3.71 -0.07 -15.82
CA HIS A 136 -3.98 -0.89 -14.64
C HIS A 136 -4.85 -2.08 -15.05
N ARG A 137 -4.34 -3.30 -14.83
CA ARG A 137 -5.05 -4.56 -15.14
C ARG A 137 -5.85 -5.07 -13.96
#